data_AF-A0A327ZBE9-F1
#
_entry.id   AF-A0A327ZBE9-F1
#
_cell.length_a   1.000
_cell.length_b   1.000
_cell.length_c   1.000
_cell.angle_alpha   90.00
_cell.angle_beta   90.00
_cell.angle_gamma   90.00
#
_symmetry.space_group_name_H-M   'P 1'
#
loop_
_entity.id
_entity.type
_entity.pdbx_description
1 polymer ?
#
loop_
_entity_poly.entity_id
_entity_poly.type
_entity_poly.pdbx_seq_one_letter_code
_entity_poly.pdbx_strand_id
1 'polypeptide(L)'
;MTAALWTATVAAATPPDRERAVDGLRAIAMLGVVAGHWLVTGLTIGSGGGLRQASPLTAMPGLTPLTWVLQTLGLFFFVSGYAAARGLSRSPTLCWLAGRARRLLPPVAVFLSVWLLILTALRHTDPRTLHTFAKIALSPLWFVLVLGLLLPLTPLVVRAVDRFGAAATLVPLAALLTVDSLRYAITPGMPGWPAYLNCVSAWLVPYTLGVAVARGRLAGPRWGRRLLAAGLISGALLIAAGYPASLVGVPGDGRSNLNPPSLLTAALSAAQIGIALLLWARLNRWLRHPGCWAVVAGLNLTAMTIFLWHQSALLGVTALAGLSGPPDSAGWIVHRMLWLPAVAVALLVIVAFLEWSSRQVRRRSR
;
A
#
# COMPACT_ATOMS: atom_id res chain seq x y z
N MET A 1 -16.32 -5.19 -25.65
CA MET A 1 -16.28 -6.48 -24.94
C MET A 1 -17.30 -6.41 -23.82
N THR A 2 -18.36 -7.23 -23.87
CA THR A 2 -19.41 -7.24 -22.83
C THR A 2 -18.89 -7.80 -21.51
N ALA A 3 -19.53 -7.47 -20.38
CA ALA A 3 -19.18 -8.00 -19.06
C ALA A 3 -19.19 -9.55 -19.01
N ALA A 4 -20.16 -10.20 -19.66
CA ALA A 4 -20.23 -11.66 -19.73
C ALA A 4 -19.00 -12.26 -20.45
N LEU A 5 -18.66 -11.75 -21.64
CA LEU A 5 -17.45 -12.16 -22.36
C LEU A 5 -16.17 -11.96 -21.53
N TRP A 6 -16.04 -10.83 -20.83
CA TRP A 6 -14.90 -10.61 -19.92
C TRP A 6 -14.81 -11.69 -18.84
N THR A 7 -15.91 -11.98 -18.16
CA THR A 7 -15.93 -12.99 -17.08
C THR A 7 -15.54 -14.37 -17.60
N ALA A 8 -16.03 -14.76 -18.79
CA ALA A 8 -15.70 -16.03 -19.42
C ALA A 8 -14.21 -16.10 -19.81
N THR A 9 -13.67 -15.04 -20.42
CA THR A 9 -12.24 -14.97 -20.78
C THR A 9 -11.33 -15.06 -19.56
N VAL A 10 -11.65 -14.32 -18.49
CA VAL A 10 -10.85 -14.36 -17.26
C VAL A 10 -10.92 -15.73 -16.60
N ALA A 11 -12.11 -16.35 -16.53
CA ALA A 11 -12.27 -17.68 -15.96
C ALA A 11 -11.45 -18.72 -16.75
N ALA A 12 -11.53 -18.71 -18.08
CA ALA A 12 -10.80 -19.63 -18.94
C ALA A 12 -9.27 -19.45 -18.85
N ALA A 13 -8.78 -18.21 -18.70
CA ALA A 13 -7.36 -17.92 -18.61
C ALA A 13 -6.75 -18.13 -17.20
N THR A 14 -7.56 -18.50 -16.19
CA THR A 14 -7.10 -18.63 -14.80
C THR A 14 -6.68 -20.06 -14.47
N PRO A 15 -5.40 -20.30 -14.09
CA PRO A 15 -4.96 -21.62 -13.68
C PRO A 15 -5.74 -22.17 -12.47
N PRO A 16 -6.04 -23.48 -12.43
CA PRO A 16 -6.78 -24.09 -11.33
C PRO A 16 -6.02 -24.07 -10.00
N ASP A 17 -4.68 -24.02 -10.02
CA ASP A 17 -3.81 -23.93 -8.83
C ASP A 17 -3.63 -22.49 -8.31
N ARG A 18 -4.28 -21.49 -8.93
CA ARG A 18 -4.12 -20.09 -8.54
C ARG A 18 -4.83 -19.81 -7.22
N GLU A 19 -4.05 -19.36 -6.24
CA GLU A 19 -4.53 -18.97 -4.92
C GLU A 19 -5.30 -17.63 -4.98
N ARG A 20 -6.61 -17.69 -5.24
CA ARG A 20 -7.46 -16.50 -5.44
C ARG A 20 -7.54 -15.60 -4.21
N ALA A 21 -7.48 -16.16 -3.00
CA ALA A 21 -7.49 -15.37 -1.77
C ALA A 21 -6.33 -14.36 -1.72
N VAL A 22 -5.14 -14.71 -2.24
CA VAL A 22 -3.98 -13.80 -2.27
C VAL A 22 -4.23 -12.62 -3.21
N ASP A 23 -4.82 -12.88 -4.38
CA ASP A 23 -5.20 -11.83 -5.33
C ASP A 23 -6.32 -10.94 -4.75
N GLY A 24 -7.27 -11.53 -4.01
CA GLY A 24 -8.31 -10.79 -3.28
C GLY A 24 -7.74 -9.88 -2.20
N LEU A 25 -6.83 -10.41 -1.36
CA LEU A 25 -6.13 -9.63 -0.34
C LEU A 25 -5.28 -8.51 -0.94
N ARG A 26 -4.64 -8.76 -2.10
CA ARG A 26 -3.92 -7.70 -2.84
C ARG A 26 -4.86 -6.59 -3.28
N ALA A 27 -6.02 -6.93 -3.82
CA ALA A 27 -7.02 -5.94 -4.23
C ALA A 27 -7.55 -5.15 -3.02
N ILE A 28 -7.86 -5.81 -1.90
CA ILE A 28 -8.28 -5.16 -0.65
C ILE A 28 -7.18 -4.20 -0.15
N ALA A 29 -5.93 -4.65 -0.11
CA ALA A 29 -4.82 -3.81 0.33
C ALA A 29 -4.60 -2.61 -0.59
N MET A 30 -4.70 -2.79 -1.90
CA MET A 30 -4.63 -1.69 -2.86
C MET A 30 -5.74 -0.66 -2.61
N LEU A 31 -6.99 -1.11 -2.56
CA LEU A 31 -8.15 -0.23 -2.40
C LEU A 31 -8.18 0.45 -1.04
N GLY A 32 -7.75 -0.24 0.03
CA GLY A 32 -7.62 0.33 1.37
C GLY A 32 -6.64 1.50 1.39
N VAL A 33 -5.45 1.34 0.80
CA VAL A 33 -4.46 2.42 0.66
C VAL A 33 -5.02 3.60 -0.13
N VAL A 34 -5.63 3.34 -1.30
CA VAL A 34 -6.22 4.39 -2.15
C VAL A 34 -7.32 5.16 -1.41
N ALA A 35 -8.24 4.45 -0.76
CA ALA A 35 -9.32 5.06 0.02
C ALA A 35 -8.76 5.85 1.21
N GLY A 36 -7.81 5.30 1.96
CA GLY A 36 -7.16 5.99 3.08
C GLY A 36 -6.52 7.30 2.64
N HIS A 37 -5.80 7.28 1.52
CA HIS A 37 -5.22 8.44 0.89
C HIS A 37 -6.25 9.50 0.47
N TRP A 38 -7.36 9.10 -0.15
CA TRP A 38 -8.40 10.06 -0.53
C TRP A 38 -9.15 10.66 0.65
N LEU A 39 -9.26 9.92 1.75
CA LEU A 39 -9.96 10.34 2.96
C LEU A 39 -9.09 11.19 3.89
N VAL A 40 -7.78 10.94 3.94
CA VAL A 40 -6.87 11.66 4.84
C VAL A 40 -6.22 12.89 4.19
N THR A 41 -6.18 12.97 2.85
CA THR A 41 -5.57 14.09 2.13
C THR A 41 -6.58 15.21 1.91
N GLY A 42 -6.68 16.12 2.89
CA GLY A 42 -7.31 17.43 2.74
C GLY A 42 -6.37 18.44 2.09
N LEU A 43 -6.94 19.40 1.38
CA LEU A 43 -6.21 20.51 0.77
C LEU A 43 -6.81 21.83 1.25
N THR A 44 -5.97 22.69 1.83
CA THR A 44 -6.37 24.01 2.35
C THR A 44 -5.44 25.09 1.83
N ILE A 45 -5.96 26.31 1.74
CA ILE A 45 -5.14 27.48 1.47
C ILE A 45 -4.51 27.92 2.80
N GLY A 46 -3.18 27.94 2.86
CA GLY A 46 -2.47 28.43 4.04
C GLY A 46 -2.52 29.95 4.14
N SER A 47 -2.12 30.49 5.31
CA SER A 47 -2.06 31.95 5.55
C SER A 47 -1.21 32.74 4.55
N GLY A 48 -0.26 32.09 3.87
CA GLY A 48 0.55 32.67 2.80
C GLY A 48 0.00 32.48 1.39
N GLY A 49 -1.29 32.15 1.22
CA GLY A 49 -1.96 31.98 -0.09
C GLY A 49 -1.68 30.66 -0.83
N GLY A 50 -0.62 29.94 -0.45
CA GLY A 50 -0.27 28.65 -1.05
C GLY A 50 -1.09 27.46 -0.55
N LEU A 51 -1.33 26.49 -1.43
CA LEU A 51 -2.03 25.25 -1.08
C LEU A 51 -1.16 24.36 -0.17
N ARG A 52 -1.76 23.81 0.88
CA ARG A 52 -1.12 22.91 1.84
C ARG A 52 -1.98 21.67 2.06
N GLN A 53 -1.31 20.57 2.34
CA GLN A 53 -1.96 19.36 2.81
C GLN A 53 -2.42 19.53 4.27
N ALA A 54 -3.66 19.16 4.55
CA ALA A 54 -4.26 19.08 5.88
C ALA A 54 -4.84 17.67 6.11
N SER A 55 -5.03 17.28 7.37
CA SER A 55 -5.60 15.99 7.73
C SER A 55 -6.85 16.17 8.59
N PRO A 56 -7.95 15.44 8.32
CA PRO A 56 -9.11 15.43 9.21
C PRO A 56 -8.78 14.89 10.61
N LEU A 57 -7.72 14.09 10.75
CA LEU A 57 -7.31 13.54 12.05
C LEU A 57 -6.84 14.62 13.04
N THR A 58 -6.43 15.78 12.56
CA THR A 58 -6.03 16.91 13.42
C THR A 58 -7.23 17.51 14.15
N ALA A 59 -8.38 17.65 13.47
CA ALA A 59 -9.60 18.24 14.05
C ALA A 59 -10.58 17.19 14.58
N MET A 60 -10.57 15.98 14.01
CA MET A 60 -11.47 14.88 14.34
C MET A 60 -10.67 13.62 14.72
N PRO A 61 -9.96 13.62 15.87
CA PRO A 61 -9.12 12.50 16.29
C PRO A 61 -9.91 11.20 16.52
N GLY A 62 -11.24 11.27 16.70
CA GLY A 62 -12.13 10.11 16.75
C GLY A 62 -12.11 9.24 15.48
N LEU A 63 -11.59 9.74 14.37
CA LEU A 63 -11.38 8.97 13.13
C LEU A 63 -10.12 8.08 13.16
N THR A 64 -9.32 8.13 14.23
CA THR A 64 -8.10 7.33 14.38
C THR A 64 -8.29 5.83 14.07
N PRO A 65 -9.34 5.13 14.55
CA PRO A 65 -9.53 3.71 14.25
C PRO A 65 -9.69 3.43 12.75
N LEU A 66 -10.19 4.39 11.97
CA LEU A 66 -10.31 4.23 10.52
C LEU A 66 -8.93 4.09 9.85
N THR A 67 -7.89 4.71 10.43
CA THR A 67 -6.51 4.53 9.96
C THR A 67 -6.05 3.08 10.10
N TRP A 68 -6.55 2.34 11.10
CA TRP A 68 -6.17 0.93 11.31
C TRP A 68 -6.77 0.01 10.24
N VAL A 69 -7.95 0.37 9.73
CA VAL A 69 -8.63 -0.39 8.68
C VAL A 69 -8.07 -0.04 7.31
N LEU A 70 -7.79 1.24 7.03
CA LEU A 70 -7.37 1.71 5.72
C LEU A 70 -5.86 1.61 5.47
N GLN A 71 -5.04 1.67 6.54
CA GLN A 71 -3.62 1.33 6.47
C GLN A 71 -3.50 -0.18 6.24
N THR A 72 -3.30 -0.59 5.00
CA THR A 72 -3.25 -2.00 4.59
C THR A 72 -1.93 -2.40 3.93
N LEU A 73 -0.87 -1.60 4.12
CA LEU A 73 0.45 -1.90 3.57
C LEU A 73 1.01 -3.22 4.13
N GLY A 74 0.71 -3.54 5.39
CA GLY A 74 1.07 -4.83 5.98
C GLY A 74 0.55 -6.02 5.17
N LEU A 75 -0.74 -5.98 4.83
CA LEU A 75 -1.36 -6.97 3.94
C LEU A 75 -0.72 -6.97 2.55
N PHE A 76 -0.42 -5.80 1.99
CA PHE A 76 0.24 -5.69 0.68
C PHE A 76 1.60 -6.41 0.68
N PHE A 77 2.45 -6.14 1.66
CA PHE A 77 3.78 -6.77 1.73
C PHE A 77 3.68 -8.27 2.01
N PHE A 78 2.70 -8.68 2.81
CA PHE A 78 2.38 -10.09 3.01
C PHE A 78 2.02 -10.81 1.70
N VAL A 79 1.07 -10.29 0.91
CA VAL A 79 0.71 -10.91 -0.39
C VAL A 79 1.85 -10.82 -1.40
N SER A 80 2.72 -9.82 -1.28
CA SER A 80 3.91 -9.67 -2.11
C SER A 80 4.95 -10.74 -1.81
N GLY A 81 5.21 -11.01 -0.52
CA GLY A 81 6.10 -12.09 -0.08
C GLY A 81 5.59 -13.47 -0.51
N TYR A 82 4.28 -13.72 -0.35
CA TYR A 82 3.66 -14.95 -0.83
C TYR A 82 3.87 -15.14 -2.34
N ALA A 83 3.54 -14.11 -3.13
CA ALA A 83 3.66 -14.17 -4.59
C ALA A 83 5.12 -14.22 -5.06
N ALA A 84 6.05 -13.66 -4.30
CA ALA A 84 7.47 -13.71 -4.61
C ALA A 84 8.03 -15.12 -4.41
N ALA A 85 7.74 -15.76 -3.28
CA ALA A 85 8.14 -17.15 -3.02
C ALA A 85 7.61 -18.12 -4.08
N ARG A 86 6.34 -17.98 -4.46
CA ARG A 86 5.69 -18.79 -5.52
C ARG A 86 6.19 -18.51 -6.93
N GLY A 87 6.72 -17.31 -7.17
CA GLY A 87 7.30 -16.94 -8.46
C GLY A 87 8.73 -17.42 -8.60
N LEU A 88 9.52 -17.30 -7.53
CA LEU A 88 10.91 -17.75 -7.48
C LEU A 88 11.04 -19.27 -7.68
N SER A 89 10.07 -20.06 -7.24
CA SER A 89 10.09 -21.53 -7.42
C SER A 89 9.86 -21.99 -8.86
N ARG A 90 9.53 -21.09 -9.80
CA ARG A 90 9.18 -21.43 -11.20
C ARG A 90 10.21 -20.97 -12.23
N SER A 91 11.25 -20.24 -11.83
CA SER A 91 12.24 -19.68 -12.76
C SER A 91 13.55 -19.35 -12.05
N PRO A 92 14.69 -19.34 -12.76
CA PRO A 92 15.95 -18.85 -12.20
C PRO A 92 15.82 -17.44 -11.63
N THR A 93 16.49 -17.17 -10.49
CA THR A 93 16.36 -15.92 -9.73
C THR A 93 16.52 -14.66 -10.58
N LEU A 94 17.56 -14.61 -11.41
CA LEU A 94 17.85 -13.43 -12.25
C LEU A 94 16.78 -13.21 -13.31
N CYS A 95 16.31 -14.27 -13.97
CA CYS A 95 15.21 -14.19 -14.95
C CYS A 95 13.90 -13.73 -14.29
N TRP A 96 13.60 -14.26 -13.10
CA TRP A 96 12.43 -13.86 -12.32
C TRP A 96 12.49 -12.38 -11.90
N LEU A 97 13.63 -11.93 -11.36
CA LEU A 97 13.85 -10.52 -10.98
C LEU A 97 13.74 -9.59 -12.19
N ALA A 98 14.37 -9.94 -13.32
CA ALA A 98 14.29 -9.16 -14.55
C ALA A 98 12.83 -9.05 -15.05
N GLY A 99 12.05 -10.13 -14.97
CA GLY A 99 10.62 -10.13 -15.29
C GLY A 99 9.79 -9.22 -14.38
N ARG A 100 10.13 -9.14 -13.08
CA ARG A 100 9.49 -8.20 -12.14
C ARG A 100 9.88 -6.75 -12.43
N ALA A 101 11.16 -6.49 -12.68
CA ALA A 101 11.65 -5.16 -13.02
C ALA A 101 11.01 -4.62 -14.30
N ARG A 102 10.92 -5.45 -15.36
CA ARG A 102 10.27 -5.08 -16.64
C ARG A 102 8.77 -4.78 -16.51
N ARG A 103 8.11 -5.27 -15.46
CA ARG A 103 6.70 -4.95 -15.17
C ARG A 103 6.54 -3.73 -14.27
N LEU A 104 7.51 -3.49 -13.38
CA LEU A 104 7.45 -2.42 -12.37
C LEU A 104 8.00 -1.08 -12.88
N LEU A 105 9.16 -1.11 -13.55
CA LEU A 105 9.88 0.11 -13.92
C LEU A 105 9.18 0.96 -14.98
N PRO A 106 8.62 0.41 -16.07
CA PRO A 106 8.03 1.25 -17.11
C PRO A 106 6.85 2.10 -16.63
N PRO A 107 5.86 1.58 -15.88
CA PRO A 107 4.79 2.42 -15.32
C PRO A 107 5.31 3.55 -14.42
N VAL A 108 6.32 3.26 -13.60
CA VAL A 108 6.95 4.25 -12.72
C VAL A 108 7.68 5.32 -13.54
N ALA A 109 8.41 4.93 -14.59
CA ALA A 109 9.12 5.87 -15.46
C ALA A 109 8.13 6.80 -16.20
N VAL A 110 7.03 6.26 -16.72
CA VAL A 110 5.95 7.06 -17.33
C VAL A 110 5.37 8.05 -16.33
N PHE A 111 5.04 7.59 -15.12
CA PHE A 111 4.51 8.43 -14.05
C PHE A 111 5.47 9.57 -13.69
N LEU A 112 6.75 9.27 -13.47
CA LEU A 112 7.79 10.25 -13.16
C LEU A 112 7.98 11.27 -14.29
N SER A 113 7.95 10.81 -15.55
CA SER A 113 8.10 11.68 -16.71
C SER A 113 6.92 12.66 -16.82
N VAL A 114 5.69 12.19 -16.62
CA VAL A 114 4.50 13.06 -16.66
C VAL A 114 4.52 14.06 -15.49
N TRP A 115 4.86 13.63 -14.28
CA TRP A 115 4.94 14.54 -13.14
C TRP A 115 6.09 15.55 -13.27
N LEU A 116 7.22 15.17 -13.88
CA LEU A 116 8.26 16.12 -14.23
C LEU A 116 7.71 17.22 -15.14
N LEU A 117 7.00 16.86 -16.21
CA LEU A 117 6.38 17.83 -17.12
C LEU A 117 5.35 18.71 -16.41
N ILE A 118 4.48 18.14 -15.58
CA ILE A 118 3.47 18.89 -14.80
C ILE A 118 4.16 19.90 -13.87
N LEU A 119 5.16 19.46 -13.09
CA LEU A 119 5.87 20.34 -12.17
C LEU A 119 6.66 21.43 -12.91
N THR A 120 7.27 21.12 -14.06
CA THR A 120 7.94 22.10 -14.91
C THR A 120 6.96 23.11 -15.50
N ALA A 121 5.75 22.70 -15.90
CA ALA A 121 4.70 23.59 -16.37
C ALA A 121 4.18 24.50 -15.25
N LEU A 122 4.07 23.98 -14.04
CA LEU A 122 3.60 24.71 -12.86
C LEU A 122 4.69 25.50 -12.11
N ARG A 123 5.92 25.57 -12.63
CA ARG A 123 7.07 26.19 -11.95
C ARG A 123 6.90 27.65 -11.53
N HIS A 124 5.99 28.38 -12.17
CA HIS A 124 5.69 29.78 -11.87
C HIS A 124 4.53 29.95 -10.86
N THR A 125 3.93 28.85 -10.40
CA THR A 125 2.95 28.85 -9.30
C THR A 125 3.66 29.07 -7.97
N ASP A 126 2.91 29.47 -6.94
CA ASP A 126 3.40 29.55 -5.57
C ASP A 126 4.24 28.31 -5.18
N PRO A 127 5.48 28.48 -4.67
CA PRO A 127 6.38 27.38 -4.35
C PRO A 127 5.82 26.38 -3.33
N ARG A 128 4.94 26.81 -2.42
CA ARG A 128 4.33 25.92 -1.41
C ARG A 128 3.30 25.01 -2.09
N THR A 129 2.54 25.53 -3.03
CA THR A 129 1.60 24.77 -3.87
C THR A 129 2.35 23.73 -4.71
N LEU A 130 3.45 24.15 -5.36
CA LEU A 130 4.29 23.24 -6.14
C LEU A 130 4.86 22.11 -5.27
N HIS A 131 5.37 22.45 -4.08
CA HIS A 131 5.86 21.46 -3.11
C HIS A 131 4.75 20.50 -2.64
N THR A 132 3.56 21.01 -2.35
CA THR A 132 2.39 20.19 -1.94
C THR A 132 2.00 19.21 -3.04
N PHE A 133 1.93 19.66 -4.29
CA PHE A 133 1.63 18.79 -5.43
C PHE A 133 2.69 17.71 -5.62
N ALA A 134 3.97 18.09 -5.63
CA ALA A 134 5.07 17.14 -5.75
C ALA A 134 5.06 16.12 -4.59
N LYS A 135 4.86 16.57 -3.35
CA LYS A 135 4.83 15.70 -2.18
C LYS A 135 3.67 14.72 -2.23
N ILE A 136 2.45 15.17 -2.53
CA ILE A 136 1.26 14.31 -2.58
C ILE A 136 1.38 13.28 -3.70
N ALA A 137 1.86 13.69 -4.87
CA ALA A 137 2.01 12.81 -6.02
C ALA A 137 3.14 11.79 -5.86
N LEU A 138 4.32 12.22 -5.40
CA LEU A 138 5.53 11.39 -5.37
C LEU A 138 5.66 10.57 -4.10
N SER A 139 5.04 11.00 -2.98
CA SER A 139 5.16 10.29 -1.71
C SER A 139 4.84 8.80 -1.83
N PRO A 140 3.74 8.35 -2.47
CA PRO A 140 3.45 6.92 -2.61
C PRO A 140 4.58 6.07 -3.24
N LEU A 141 5.52 6.67 -3.97
CA LEU A 141 6.65 5.94 -4.57
C LEU A 141 7.62 5.34 -3.54
N TRP A 142 7.67 5.84 -2.30
CA TRP A 142 8.54 5.26 -1.26
C TRP A 142 8.23 3.78 -1.04
N PHE A 143 6.95 3.40 -1.13
CA PHE A 143 6.50 2.03 -1.02
C PHE A 143 7.05 1.16 -2.17
N VAL A 144 7.07 1.69 -3.39
CA VAL A 144 7.64 1.02 -4.57
C VAL A 144 9.14 0.81 -4.41
N LEU A 145 9.84 1.78 -3.84
CA LEU A 145 11.27 1.67 -3.53
C LEU A 145 11.52 0.53 -2.54
N VAL A 146 10.75 0.46 -1.44
CA VAL A 146 10.89 -0.65 -0.48
C VAL A 146 10.61 -1.99 -1.14
N LEU A 147 9.53 -2.12 -1.91
CA LEU A 147 9.24 -3.36 -2.64
C LEU A 147 10.39 -3.74 -3.58
N GLY A 148 10.99 -2.76 -4.25
CA GLY A 148 12.18 -2.93 -5.08
C GLY A 148 13.39 -3.46 -4.32
N LEU A 149 13.54 -3.10 -3.04
CA LEU A 149 14.58 -3.64 -2.14
C LEU A 149 14.25 -5.05 -1.62
N LEU A 150 12.98 -5.34 -1.30
CA LEU A 150 12.58 -6.64 -0.75
C LEU A 150 12.61 -7.75 -1.81
N LEU A 151 12.33 -7.44 -3.07
CA LEU A 151 12.28 -8.44 -4.14
C LEU A 151 13.63 -9.19 -4.31
N PRO A 152 14.79 -8.51 -4.43
CA PRO A 152 16.10 -9.17 -4.44
C PRO A 152 16.42 -9.98 -3.18
N LEU A 153 15.85 -9.62 -2.03
CA LEU A 153 16.05 -10.36 -0.77
C LEU A 153 15.24 -11.66 -0.69
N THR A 154 14.28 -11.87 -1.60
CA THR A 154 13.40 -13.05 -1.59
C THR A 154 14.13 -14.38 -1.47
N PRO A 155 15.23 -14.67 -2.20
CA PRO A 155 15.94 -15.95 -2.06
C PRO A 155 16.50 -16.16 -0.65
N LEU A 156 16.99 -15.11 -0.01
CA LEU A 156 17.49 -15.17 1.37
C LEU A 156 16.35 -15.43 2.35
N VAL A 157 15.21 -14.73 2.18
CA VAL A 157 14.02 -14.93 3.01
C VAL A 157 13.46 -16.34 2.84
N VAL A 158 13.40 -16.87 1.61
CA VAL A 158 12.96 -18.25 1.34
C VAL A 158 13.88 -19.26 2.02
N ARG A 159 15.21 -19.10 1.93
CA ARG A 159 16.17 -19.97 2.64
C ARG A 159 15.99 -19.91 4.15
N ALA A 160 15.81 -18.72 4.71
CA ALA A 160 15.59 -18.54 6.14
C ALA A 160 14.28 -19.21 6.59
N VAL A 161 13.20 -19.04 5.83
CA VAL A 161 11.90 -19.69 6.11
C VAL A 161 11.97 -21.20 5.93
N ASP A 162 12.72 -21.71 4.96
CA ASP A 162 12.89 -23.15 4.76
C ASP A 162 13.67 -23.79 5.93
N ARG A 163 14.61 -23.06 6.52
CA ARG A 163 15.41 -23.51 7.67
C ARG A 163 14.71 -23.34 9.02
N PHE A 164 14.09 -22.19 9.27
CA PHE A 164 13.57 -21.80 10.58
C PHE A 164 12.04 -21.69 10.63
N GLY A 165 11.35 -21.96 9.53
CA GLY A 165 9.90 -21.80 9.44
C GLY A 165 9.45 -20.35 9.66
N ALA A 166 8.33 -20.16 10.35
CA ALA A 166 7.81 -18.83 10.66
C ALA A 166 8.72 -18.01 11.59
N ALA A 167 9.61 -18.66 12.34
CA ALA A 167 10.56 -17.99 13.25
C ALA A 167 11.58 -17.12 12.52
N ALA A 168 11.77 -17.30 11.21
CA ALA A 168 12.56 -16.40 10.37
C ALA A 168 12.07 -14.93 10.45
N THR A 169 10.79 -14.72 10.78
CA THR A 169 10.19 -13.38 10.99
C THR A 169 10.79 -12.63 12.19
N LEU A 170 11.39 -13.35 13.16
CA LEU A 170 11.99 -12.73 14.34
C LEU A 170 13.21 -11.87 13.99
N VAL A 171 13.92 -12.17 12.90
CA VAL A 171 15.09 -11.39 12.46
C VAL A 171 14.70 -9.95 12.04
N PRO A 172 13.79 -9.73 11.07
CA PRO A 172 13.36 -8.38 10.73
C PRO A 172 12.60 -7.70 11.87
N LEU A 173 11.89 -8.46 12.72
CA LEU A 173 11.21 -7.91 13.90
C LEU A 173 12.22 -7.40 14.94
N ALA A 174 13.29 -8.15 15.20
CA ALA A 174 14.36 -7.72 16.09
C ALA A 174 15.06 -6.47 15.55
N ALA A 175 15.37 -6.43 14.26
CA ALA A 175 15.94 -5.24 13.63
C ALA A 175 15.04 -4.00 13.76
N LEU A 176 13.72 -4.18 13.54
CA LEU A 176 12.73 -3.13 13.77
C LEU A 176 12.72 -2.67 15.23
N LEU A 177 12.63 -3.61 16.18
CA LEU A 177 12.63 -3.33 17.61
C LEU A 177 13.88 -2.56 18.04
N THR A 178 15.06 -2.97 17.58
CA THR A 178 16.33 -2.31 17.90
C THR A 178 16.34 -0.87 17.40
N VAL A 179 16.03 -0.62 16.13
CA VAL A 179 16.07 0.73 15.55
C VAL A 179 14.97 1.62 16.15
N ASP A 180 13.76 1.10 16.36
CA ASP A 180 12.66 1.84 16.99
C ASP A 180 12.98 2.19 18.45
N SER A 181 13.61 1.27 19.20
CA SER A 181 14.06 1.51 20.59
C SER A 181 15.21 2.52 20.66
N LEU A 182 16.19 2.42 19.76
CA LEU A 182 17.29 3.38 19.68
C LEU A 182 16.78 4.80 19.43
N ARG A 183 15.81 4.93 18.52
CA ARG A 183 15.21 6.20 18.13
C ARG A 183 14.43 6.86 19.26
N TYR A 184 13.67 6.09 20.04
CA TYR A 184 12.69 6.65 20.99
C TYR A 184 13.04 6.49 22.46
N ALA A 185 13.89 5.53 22.84
CA ALA A 185 14.19 5.23 24.23
C ALA A 185 15.65 5.51 24.63
N ILE A 186 16.60 5.36 23.70
CA ILE A 186 18.03 5.29 24.07
C ILE A 186 18.82 6.54 23.64
N THR A 187 18.54 7.13 22.48
CA THR A 187 19.36 8.23 21.93
C THR A 187 18.52 9.43 21.51
N PRO A 188 18.19 10.34 22.44
CA PRO A 188 17.62 11.64 22.10
C PRO A 188 18.55 12.36 21.13
N GLY A 189 18.08 12.68 19.92
CA GLY A 189 18.89 13.37 18.90
C GLY A 189 19.68 12.45 17.94
N MET A 190 19.37 11.14 17.89
CA MET A 190 19.89 10.26 16.84
C MET A 190 19.70 10.91 15.44
N PRO A 191 20.72 10.87 14.55
CA PRO A 191 20.55 11.32 13.17
C PRO A 191 19.30 10.69 12.56
N GLY A 192 18.54 11.42 11.74
CA GLY A 192 17.25 10.91 11.23
C GLY A 192 17.38 9.77 10.23
N TRP A 193 18.55 9.59 9.60
CA TRP A 193 18.73 8.63 8.50
C TRP A 193 18.70 7.14 8.91
N PRO A 194 19.26 6.68 10.04
CA PRO A 194 19.22 5.27 10.44
C PRO A 194 17.80 4.80 10.76
N ALA A 195 16.91 5.72 11.17
CA ALA A 195 15.51 5.40 11.40
C ALA A 195 14.82 4.87 10.13
N TYR A 196 15.27 5.26 8.93
CA TYR A 196 14.73 4.76 7.68
C TYR A 196 15.10 3.30 7.39
N LEU A 197 16.01 2.67 8.15
CA LEU A 197 16.19 1.22 8.13
C LEU A 197 14.89 0.49 8.50
N ASN A 198 14.03 1.11 9.31
CA ASN A 198 12.70 0.56 9.61
C ASN A 198 11.80 0.46 8.38
N CYS A 199 12.03 1.24 7.33
CA CYS A 199 11.32 1.06 6.07
C CYS A 199 11.58 -0.34 5.49
N VAL A 200 12.78 -0.91 5.65
CA VAL A 200 13.04 -2.28 5.20
C VAL A 200 12.55 -3.28 6.25
N SER A 201 12.97 -3.12 7.50
CA SER A 201 12.69 -4.08 8.58
C SER A 201 11.20 -4.27 8.85
N ALA A 202 10.43 -3.18 8.96
CA ALA A 202 9.00 -3.26 9.28
C ALA A 202 8.18 -3.96 8.21
N TRP A 203 8.52 -3.77 6.94
CA TRP A 203 7.82 -4.39 5.82
C TRP A 203 8.36 -5.79 5.49
N LEU A 204 9.60 -6.10 5.87
CA LEU A 204 10.15 -7.44 5.79
C LEU A 204 9.48 -8.42 6.77
N VAL A 205 8.91 -7.95 7.89
CA VAL A 205 8.09 -8.76 8.81
C VAL A 205 6.88 -9.39 8.11
N PRO A 206 5.89 -8.62 7.60
CA PRO A 206 4.75 -9.20 6.90
C PRO A 206 5.15 -9.91 5.61
N TYR A 207 6.19 -9.44 4.91
CA TYR A 207 6.73 -10.12 3.72
C TYR A 207 7.22 -11.53 4.05
N THR A 208 7.97 -11.70 5.14
CA THR A 208 8.48 -13.01 5.60
C THR A 208 7.33 -13.92 6.03
N LEU A 209 6.31 -13.40 6.71
CA LEU A 209 5.08 -14.15 7.00
C LEU A 209 4.39 -14.63 5.72
N GLY A 210 4.35 -13.79 4.68
CA GLY A 210 3.82 -14.15 3.37
C GLY A 210 4.60 -15.30 2.72
N VAL A 211 5.93 -15.26 2.78
CA VAL A 211 6.81 -16.36 2.33
C VAL A 211 6.54 -17.63 3.16
N ALA A 212 6.42 -17.52 4.48
CA ALA A 212 6.11 -18.65 5.36
C ALA A 212 4.77 -19.32 5.02
N VAL A 213 3.75 -18.54 4.66
CA VAL A 213 2.46 -19.08 4.19
C VAL A 213 2.62 -19.77 2.83
N ALA A 214 3.33 -19.16 1.88
CA ALA A 214 3.59 -19.76 0.56
C ALA A 214 4.38 -21.06 0.62
N ARG A 215 5.24 -21.22 1.64
CA ARG A 215 6.04 -22.44 1.89
C ARG A 215 5.34 -23.45 2.79
N GLY A 216 4.07 -23.22 3.18
CA GLY A 216 3.30 -24.10 4.06
C GLY A 216 3.79 -24.15 5.50
N ARG A 217 4.67 -23.23 5.92
CA ARG A 217 5.23 -23.12 7.28
C ARG A 217 4.30 -22.40 8.26
N LEU A 218 3.34 -21.63 7.73
CA LEU A 218 2.32 -20.93 8.50
C LEU A 218 0.99 -21.05 7.75
N ALA A 219 -0.02 -21.69 8.34
CA ALA A 219 -1.32 -21.82 7.70
C ALA A 219 -2.45 -22.09 8.70
N GLY A 220 -3.65 -21.70 8.29
CA GLY A 220 -4.90 -22.06 8.95
C GLY A 220 -5.30 -21.17 10.14
N PRO A 221 -6.48 -21.43 10.71
CA PRO A 221 -7.12 -20.54 11.67
C PRO A 221 -6.38 -20.46 13.02
N ARG A 222 -5.60 -21.50 13.38
CA ARG A 222 -4.77 -21.48 14.59
C ARG A 222 -3.73 -20.35 14.56
N TRP A 223 -3.05 -20.21 13.43
CA TRP A 223 -2.05 -19.14 13.23
C TRP A 223 -2.74 -17.79 13.03
N GLY A 224 -3.90 -17.78 12.36
CA GLY A 224 -4.75 -16.61 12.27
C GLY A 224 -5.11 -16.01 13.63
N ARG A 225 -5.60 -16.83 14.57
CA ARG A 225 -5.90 -16.39 15.95
C ARG A 225 -4.66 -15.90 16.70
N ARG A 226 -3.53 -16.61 16.59
CA ARG A 226 -2.28 -16.23 17.25
C ARG A 226 -1.74 -14.88 16.77
N LEU A 227 -1.71 -14.66 15.44
CA LEU A 227 -1.27 -13.39 14.87
C LEU A 227 -2.25 -12.25 15.20
N LEU A 228 -3.55 -12.53 15.19
CA LEU A 228 -4.56 -11.56 15.60
C LEU A 228 -4.37 -11.13 17.05
N ALA A 229 -4.30 -12.10 17.98
CA ALA A 229 -4.07 -11.82 19.39
C ALA A 229 -2.74 -11.10 19.62
N ALA A 230 -1.65 -11.57 19.02
CA ALA A 230 -0.34 -10.92 19.14
C ALA A 230 -0.37 -9.48 18.63
N GLY A 231 -0.99 -9.22 17.48
CA GLY A 231 -1.11 -7.88 16.92
C GLY A 231 -1.96 -6.93 17.78
N LEU A 232 -3.09 -7.40 18.30
CA LEU A 232 -3.95 -6.59 19.18
C LEU A 232 -3.30 -6.31 20.53
N ILE A 233 -2.70 -7.32 21.17
CA ILE A 233 -2.04 -7.17 22.48
C ILE A 233 -0.83 -6.25 22.35
N SER A 234 0.06 -6.51 21.39
CA SER A 234 1.23 -5.65 21.18
C SER A 234 0.83 -4.23 20.78
N GLY A 235 -0.20 -4.07 19.94
CA GLY A 235 -0.73 -2.75 19.59
C GLY A 235 -1.24 -1.97 20.80
N ALA A 236 -2.03 -2.60 21.66
CA ALA A 236 -2.52 -1.98 22.90
C ALA A 236 -1.37 -1.60 23.85
N LEU A 237 -0.37 -2.47 24.02
CA LEU A 237 0.81 -2.19 24.84
C LEU A 237 1.65 -1.02 24.30
N LEU A 238 1.84 -0.94 22.98
CA LEU A 238 2.58 0.14 22.35
C LEU A 238 1.85 1.48 22.49
N ILE A 239 0.53 1.49 22.31
CA ILE A 239 -0.29 2.70 22.52
C ILE A 239 -0.21 3.13 24.00
N ALA A 240 -0.31 2.19 24.93
CA ALA A 240 -0.14 2.46 26.36
C ALA A 240 1.28 2.98 26.70
N ALA A 241 2.30 2.58 25.93
CA ALA A 241 3.68 3.05 26.02
C ALA A 241 3.92 4.40 25.29
N GLY A 242 2.87 5.09 24.85
CA GLY A 242 2.97 6.43 24.26
C GLY A 242 3.23 6.46 22.75
N TYR A 243 3.02 5.35 22.03
CA TYR A 243 2.99 5.40 20.56
C TYR A 243 1.70 6.11 20.11
N PRO A 244 1.76 6.97 19.06
CA PRO A 244 0.56 7.57 18.52
C PRO A 244 -0.43 6.50 18.11
N ALA A 245 -1.70 6.63 18.46
CA ALA A 245 -2.71 5.67 18.04
C ALA A 245 -2.97 5.74 16.52
N SER A 246 -2.73 6.87 15.87
CA SER A 246 -2.85 7.01 14.41
C SER A 246 -1.76 6.23 13.68
N LEU A 247 -2.18 5.36 12.76
CA LEU A 247 -1.26 4.61 11.91
C LEU A 247 -0.79 5.38 10.69
N VAL A 248 -1.25 6.61 10.50
CA VAL A 248 -0.75 7.52 9.47
C VAL A 248 -0.19 8.77 10.13
N GLY A 249 0.72 9.47 9.43
CA GLY A 249 1.24 10.75 9.93
C GLY A 249 0.13 11.80 9.99
N VAL A 250 -0.08 12.39 11.16
CA VAL A 250 -0.97 13.53 11.35
C VAL A 250 -0.10 14.79 11.38
N PRO A 251 -0.36 15.80 10.53
CA PRO A 251 0.36 17.07 10.59
C PRO A 251 0.22 17.71 11.98
N GLY A 252 1.35 18.06 12.59
CA GLY A 252 1.40 18.62 13.95
C GLY A 252 1.86 17.61 15.01
N ASP A 253 1.74 16.31 14.74
CA ASP A 253 2.26 15.30 15.67
C ASP A 253 3.80 15.20 15.56
N GLY A 254 4.48 15.19 16.72
CA GLY A 254 5.94 15.02 16.79
C GLY A 254 6.42 13.61 16.43
N ARG A 255 5.50 12.63 16.31
CA ARG A 255 5.80 11.23 16.05
C ARG A 255 4.80 10.62 15.06
N SER A 256 5.30 9.84 14.09
CA SER A 256 4.48 9.11 13.12
C SER A 256 4.87 7.63 13.10
N ASN A 257 3.87 6.74 12.99
CA ASN A 257 4.07 5.30 12.84
C ASN A 257 4.43 4.85 11.42
N LEU A 258 4.46 5.77 10.44
CA LEU A 258 4.80 5.46 9.03
C LEU A 258 5.95 6.31 8.48
N ASN A 259 6.46 7.28 9.22
CA ASN A 259 7.56 8.13 8.76
C ASN A 259 8.68 8.28 9.81
N PRO A 260 9.63 7.32 9.85
CA PRO A 260 9.59 5.97 9.28
C PRO A 260 8.69 4.99 10.07
N PRO A 261 8.42 3.78 9.54
CA PRO A 261 7.60 2.76 10.20
C PRO A 261 8.04 2.41 11.62
N SER A 262 7.08 2.21 12.52
CA SER A 262 7.33 1.82 13.93
C SER A 262 6.88 0.39 14.24
N LEU A 263 7.11 -0.08 15.47
CA LEU A 263 6.57 -1.36 15.97
C LEU A 263 5.05 -1.45 15.87
N LEU A 264 4.32 -0.33 16.00
CA LEU A 264 2.85 -0.34 15.90
C LEU A 264 2.38 -0.77 14.50
N THR A 265 3.15 -0.44 13.47
CA THR A 265 2.88 -0.86 12.10
C THR A 265 3.05 -2.38 11.92
N ALA A 266 4.03 -2.99 12.60
CA ALA A 266 4.19 -4.44 12.60
C ALA A 266 3.06 -5.14 13.39
N ALA A 267 2.64 -4.55 14.52
CA ALA A 267 1.51 -5.05 15.31
C ALA A 267 0.20 -5.06 14.50
N LEU A 268 -0.11 -3.96 13.81
CA LEU A 268 -1.27 -3.91 12.90
C LEU A 268 -1.16 -4.95 11.79
N SER A 269 0.02 -5.05 11.17
CA SER A 269 0.25 -6.02 10.09
C SER A 269 -0.04 -7.44 10.57
N ALA A 270 0.41 -7.81 11.77
CA ALA A 270 0.10 -9.10 12.38
C ALA A 270 -1.41 -9.28 12.61
N ALA A 271 -2.10 -8.27 13.13
CA ALA A 271 -3.55 -8.32 13.33
C ALA A 271 -4.33 -8.53 12.02
N GLN A 272 -4.02 -7.73 10.99
CA GLN A 272 -4.66 -7.83 9.68
C GLN A 272 -4.35 -9.15 8.98
N ILE A 273 -3.11 -9.64 9.04
CA ILE A 273 -2.74 -10.95 8.49
C ILE A 273 -3.47 -12.07 9.27
N GLY A 274 -3.60 -11.93 10.58
CA GLY A 274 -4.39 -12.84 11.42
C GLY A 274 -5.83 -12.97 10.92
N ILE A 275 -6.50 -11.83 10.69
CA ILE A 275 -7.85 -11.78 10.10
C ILE A 275 -7.86 -12.41 8.70
N ALA A 276 -6.88 -12.09 7.86
CA ALA A 276 -6.79 -12.64 6.50
C ALA A 276 -6.70 -14.17 6.51
N LEU A 277 -5.92 -14.76 7.41
CA LEU A 277 -5.80 -16.21 7.57
C LEU A 277 -7.08 -16.86 8.10
N LEU A 278 -7.82 -16.18 8.99
CA LEU A 278 -9.12 -16.64 9.48
C LEU A 278 -10.18 -16.63 8.36
N LEU A 279 -10.14 -15.62 7.49
CA LEU A 279 -11.07 -15.45 6.39
C LEU A 279 -10.63 -16.16 5.10
N TRP A 280 -9.44 -16.78 5.09
CA TRP A 280 -8.79 -17.30 3.87
C TRP A 280 -9.69 -18.24 3.06
N ALA A 281 -10.26 -19.25 3.71
CA ALA A 281 -11.13 -20.23 3.05
C ALA A 281 -12.42 -19.59 2.53
N ARG A 282 -12.96 -18.60 3.26
CA ARG A 282 -14.17 -17.87 2.87
C ARG A 282 -13.91 -16.96 1.67
N LEU A 283 -12.78 -16.25 1.67
CA LEU A 283 -12.31 -15.46 0.53
C LEU A 283 -12.14 -16.32 -0.72
N ASN A 284 -11.49 -17.49 -0.58
CA ASN A 284 -11.36 -18.42 -1.70
C ASN A 284 -12.69 -18.89 -2.26
N ARG A 285 -13.64 -19.26 -1.39
CA ARG A 285 -14.97 -19.71 -1.82
C ARG A 285 -15.70 -18.60 -2.56
N TRP A 286 -15.69 -17.39 -2.02
CA TRP A 286 -16.34 -16.24 -2.64
C TRP A 286 -15.72 -15.90 -4.00
N LEU A 287 -14.40 -15.96 -4.12
CA LEU A 287 -13.68 -15.71 -5.36
C LEU A 287 -13.73 -16.88 -6.36
N ARG A 288 -14.43 -17.97 -6.06
CA ARG A 288 -14.79 -18.97 -7.08
C ARG A 288 -15.89 -18.46 -8.01
N HIS A 289 -16.73 -17.52 -7.56
CA HIS A 289 -17.76 -16.91 -8.41
C HIS A 289 -17.11 -16.09 -9.55
N PRO A 290 -17.45 -16.37 -10.83
CA PRO A 290 -16.79 -15.75 -11.98
C PRO A 290 -16.85 -14.21 -11.98
N GLY A 291 -17.98 -13.62 -11.58
CA GLY A 291 -18.12 -12.16 -11.50
C GLY A 291 -17.18 -11.52 -10.47
N CYS A 292 -17.15 -12.06 -9.25
CA CYS A 292 -16.28 -11.56 -8.18
C CYS A 292 -14.80 -11.71 -8.56
N TRP A 293 -14.44 -12.85 -9.17
CA TRP A 293 -13.09 -13.09 -9.66
C TRP A 293 -12.70 -12.12 -10.79
N ALA A 294 -13.59 -11.86 -11.74
CA ALA A 294 -13.31 -10.96 -12.86
C ALA A 294 -13.01 -9.53 -12.40
N VAL A 295 -13.71 -9.04 -11.36
CA VAL A 295 -13.42 -7.74 -10.74
C VAL A 295 -12.03 -7.74 -10.11
N VAL A 296 -11.72 -8.72 -9.26
CA VAL A 296 -10.41 -8.83 -8.60
C VAL A 296 -9.28 -9.00 -9.61
N ALA A 297 -9.47 -9.79 -10.66
CA ALA A 297 -8.50 -9.96 -11.73
C ALA A 297 -8.27 -8.63 -12.47
N GLY A 298 -9.33 -7.90 -12.82
CA GLY A 298 -9.23 -6.58 -13.47
C GLY A 298 -8.48 -5.56 -12.62
N LEU A 299 -8.79 -5.49 -11.32
CA LEU A 299 -8.07 -4.64 -10.36
C LEU A 299 -6.59 -5.01 -10.28
N ASN A 300 -6.26 -6.31 -10.23
CA ASN A 300 -4.88 -6.76 -10.15
C ASN A 300 -4.08 -6.56 -11.45
N LEU A 301 -4.74 -6.54 -12.60
CA LEU A 301 -4.11 -6.23 -13.90
C LEU A 301 -3.71 -4.76 -13.99
N THR A 302 -4.54 -3.87 -13.43
CA THR A 302 -4.34 -2.40 -13.46
C THR A 302 -3.79 -1.84 -12.16
N ALA A 303 -3.42 -2.72 -11.22
CA ALA A 303 -2.99 -2.41 -9.86
C ALA A 303 -1.91 -1.32 -9.79
N MET A 304 -0.85 -1.46 -10.60
CA MET A 304 0.25 -0.49 -10.61
C MET A 304 -0.21 0.88 -11.12
N THR A 305 -1.07 0.91 -12.12
CA THR A 305 -1.62 2.15 -12.67
C THR A 305 -2.53 2.84 -11.64
N ILE A 306 -3.44 2.10 -11.01
CA ILE A 306 -4.28 2.61 -9.92
C ILE A 306 -3.40 3.20 -8.81
N PHE A 307 -2.38 2.44 -8.37
CA PHE A 307 -1.47 2.87 -7.31
C PHE A 307 -0.71 4.15 -7.66
N LEU A 308 -0.19 4.28 -8.87
CA LEU A 308 0.60 5.45 -9.25
C LEU A 308 -0.30 6.70 -9.40
N TRP A 309 -1.48 6.55 -9.99
CA TRP A 309 -2.27 7.69 -10.45
C TRP A 309 -3.39 8.13 -9.51
N HIS A 310 -3.73 7.38 -8.44
CA HIS A 310 -4.85 7.73 -7.56
C HIS A 310 -4.72 9.09 -6.87
N GLN A 311 -3.51 9.49 -6.44
CA GLN A 311 -3.28 10.83 -5.88
C GLN A 311 -3.36 11.91 -6.96
N SER A 312 -2.92 11.61 -8.19
CA SER A 312 -3.05 12.53 -9.32
C SER A 312 -4.50 12.79 -9.69
N ALA A 313 -5.36 11.75 -9.64
CA ALA A 313 -6.79 11.90 -9.82
C ALA A 313 -7.41 12.80 -8.73
N LEU A 314 -7.02 12.60 -7.47
CA LEU A 314 -7.48 13.44 -6.36
C LEU A 314 -7.06 14.90 -6.56
N LEU A 315 -5.78 15.14 -6.86
CA LEU A 315 -5.24 16.48 -7.10
C LEU A 315 -5.94 17.16 -8.28
N GLY A 316 -6.08 16.46 -9.40
CA GLY A 316 -6.73 16.99 -10.61
C GLY A 316 -8.17 17.39 -10.37
N VAL A 317 -8.98 16.52 -9.77
CA VAL A 317 -10.39 16.84 -9.46
C VAL A 317 -10.48 17.97 -8.45
N THR A 318 -9.66 17.95 -7.39
CA THR A 318 -9.70 19.01 -6.36
C THR A 318 -9.32 20.37 -6.95
N ALA A 319 -8.30 20.42 -7.81
CA ALA A 319 -7.84 21.66 -8.42
C ALA A 319 -8.84 22.21 -9.45
N LEU A 320 -9.39 21.35 -10.32
CA LEU A 320 -10.31 21.78 -11.38
C LEU A 320 -11.67 22.23 -10.83
N ALA A 321 -12.15 21.59 -9.75
CA ALA A 321 -13.43 21.92 -9.14
C ALA A 321 -13.32 22.93 -7.98
N GLY A 322 -12.13 23.43 -7.66
CA GLY A 322 -11.92 24.40 -6.58
C GLY A 322 -12.28 23.87 -5.18
N LEU A 323 -12.15 22.56 -4.95
CA LEU A 323 -12.66 21.87 -3.74
C LEU A 323 -11.70 21.95 -2.54
N SER A 324 -11.02 23.09 -2.36
CA SER A 324 -10.16 23.33 -1.19
C SER A 324 -10.97 23.81 0.00
N GLY A 325 -10.67 23.30 1.20
CA GLY A 325 -11.36 23.69 2.43
C GLY A 325 -10.88 22.91 3.64
N PRO A 326 -10.96 23.50 4.85
CA PRO A 326 -10.46 22.87 6.08
C PRO A 326 -11.19 21.55 6.36
N PRO A 327 -10.46 20.45 6.64
CA PRO A 327 -11.06 19.18 7.03
C PRO A 327 -11.39 19.16 8.52
N ASP A 328 -12.24 20.07 8.98
CA ASP A 328 -12.46 20.35 10.41
C ASP A 328 -13.80 19.86 10.97
N SER A 329 -14.70 19.35 10.11
CA SER A 329 -16.08 19.07 10.49
C SER A 329 -16.64 17.81 9.80
N ALA A 330 -17.72 17.26 10.37
CA ALA A 330 -18.47 16.17 9.75
C ALA A 330 -19.06 16.57 8.39
N GLY A 331 -19.39 17.85 8.20
CA GLY A 331 -19.84 18.40 6.91
C GLY A 331 -18.78 18.22 5.82
N TRP A 332 -17.50 18.40 6.15
CA TRP A 332 -16.41 18.11 5.21
C TRP A 332 -16.38 16.63 4.80
N ILE A 333 -16.66 15.70 5.71
CA ILE A 333 -16.69 14.26 5.40
C ILE A 333 -17.81 13.97 4.40
N VAL A 334 -19.02 14.46 4.66
CA VAL A 334 -20.16 14.29 3.76
C VAL A 334 -19.85 14.88 2.40
N HIS A 335 -19.34 16.12 2.36
CA HIS A 335 -18.94 16.77 1.11
C HIS A 335 -17.90 15.95 0.37
N ARG A 336 -16.86 15.46 1.05
CA ARG A 336 -15.84 14.55 0.49
C ARG A 336 -16.48 13.30 -0.12
N MET A 337 -17.42 12.66 0.57
CA MET A 337 -18.06 11.43 0.08
C MET A 337 -18.85 11.67 -1.20
N LEU A 338 -19.50 12.84 -1.34
CA LEU A 338 -20.31 13.19 -2.51
C LEU A 338 -19.48 13.31 -3.80
N TRP A 339 -18.22 13.75 -3.72
CA TRP A 339 -17.38 13.93 -4.90
C TRP A 339 -16.26 12.88 -5.07
N LEU A 340 -16.05 11.98 -4.10
CA LEU A 340 -15.20 10.80 -4.30
C LEU A 340 -15.54 9.99 -5.58
N PRO A 341 -16.81 9.83 -5.99
CA PRO A 341 -17.14 9.21 -7.27
C PRO A 341 -16.49 9.92 -8.47
N ALA A 342 -16.37 11.25 -8.45
CA ALA A 342 -15.70 11.99 -9.52
C ALA A 342 -14.19 11.67 -9.58
N VAL A 343 -13.54 11.50 -8.42
CA VAL A 343 -12.14 11.04 -8.34
C VAL A 343 -11.99 9.64 -8.88
N ALA A 344 -12.91 8.74 -8.53
CA ALA A 344 -12.92 7.38 -9.04
C ALA A 344 -13.10 7.34 -10.57
N VAL A 345 -14.02 8.15 -11.12
CA VAL A 345 -14.20 8.28 -12.57
C VAL A 345 -12.95 8.83 -13.23
N ALA A 346 -12.33 9.89 -12.70
CA ALA A 346 -11.08 10.44 -13.21
C ALA A 346 -9.96 9.39 -13.23
N LEU A 347 -9.82 8.62 -12.15
CA LEU A 347 -8.84 7.52 -12.09
C LEU A 347 -9.13 6.43 -13.13
N LEU A 348 -10.39 6.03 -13.30
CA LEU A 348 -10.79 5.05 -14.30
C LEU A 348 -10.51 5.53 -15.73
N VAL A 349 -10.70 6.83 -16.01
CA VAL A 349 -10.36 7.44 -17.31
C VAL A 349 -8.84 7.37 -17.54
N ILE A 350 -8.02 7.74 -16.55
CA ILE A 350 -6.55 7.64 -16.63
C ILE A 350 -6.13 6.19 -16.90
N VAL A 351 -6.67 5.23 -16.15
CA VAL A 351 -6.37 3.80 -16.32
C VAL A 351 -6.77 3.33 -17.72
N ALA A 352 -7.98 3.66 -18.19
CA ALA A 352 -8.45 3.27 -19.51
C ALA A 352 -7.57 3.83 -20.63
N PHE A 353 -7.16 5.10 -20.52
CA PHE A 353 -6.27 5.75 -21.48
C PHE A 353 -4.89 5.07 -21.55
N LEU A 354 -4.26 4.81 -20.41
CA LEU A 354 -2.94 4.18 -20.35
C LEU A 354 -2.96 2.71 -20.80
N GLU A 355 -4.03 1.97 -20.49
CA GLU A 355 -4.21 0.61 -20.99
C GLU A 355 -4.49 0.58 -22.50
N TRP A 356 -5.18 1.57 -23.03
CA TRP A 356 -5.36 1.72 -24.47
C TRP A 356 -4.04 2.07 -25.17
N SER A 357 -3.28 3.04 -24.67
CA SER A 357 -2.01 3.45 -25.28
C SER A 357 -0.98 2.30 -25.28
N SER A 358 -0.88 1.55 -24.18
CA SER A 358 0.02 0.38 -24.12
C SER A 358 -0.36 -0.73 -25.11
N ARG A 359 -1.66 -0.90 -25.39
CA ARG A 359 -2.14 -1.84 -26.41
C ARG A 359 -1.80 -1.38 -27.83
N GLN A 360 -1.89 -0.09 -28.11
CA GLN A 360 -1.52 0.46 -29.43
C GLN A 360 -0.02 0.29 -29.72
N VAL A 361 0.83 0.58 -28.74
CA VAL A 361 2.30 0.39 -28.89
C VAL A 361 2.64 -1.07 -29.18
N ARG A 362 2.04 -2.03 -28.44
CA ARG A 362 2.25 -3.47 -28.68
C ARG A 362 1.76 -3.97 -30.04
N ARG A 363 0.77 -3.31 -30.63
CA ARG A 363 0.26 -3.65 -31.98
C ARG A 363 1.18 -3.13 -33.08
N ARG A 364 1.86 -2.01 -32.87
CA ARG A 364 2.80 -1.42 -33.84
C ARG A 364 4.19 -2.07 -33.81
N SER A 365 4.54 -2.75 -32.73
CA SER A 365 5.80 -3.48 -32.57
C SER A 365 5.72 -4.96 -33.01
N ARG A 366 4.59 -5.38 -33.57
CA ARG A 366 4.36 -6.67 -34.22
C ARG A 366 4.09 -6.40 -35.68
#